data_AF-A0A7S3JE77-F1
#
_entry.id   AF-A0A7S3JE77-F1
#
_cell.length_a   1.000
_cell.length_b   1.000
_cell.length_c   1.000
_cell.angle_alpha   90.00
_cell.angle_beta   90.00
_cell.angle_gamma   90.00
#
_symmetry.space_group_name_H-M   'P 1'
#
loop_
_entity.id
_entity.type
_entity.pdbx_description
1 polymer ?
#
loop_
_entity_poly.entity_id
_entity_poly.type
_entity_poly.pdbx_seq_one_letter_code
_entity_poly.pdbx_strand_id
1 'polypeptide(L)'
;ESMIYLVACIYLMMKFKWAVKKAIEYLCVKQPCFYLAQQFFNFLRVLEDFLKMKYKDEVNYDWDVSRKMAKQELIITHTYINTRIAPIEKQDGPENDNTVKARIETSVPKNNRNSNQKVNTYDKVKDSFDSGK
;
A
#
# COMPACT_ATOMS: atom_id res chain seq x y z
N GLU A 1 -25.40 11.56 -7.41
CA GLU A 1 -24.00 11.49 -6.93
C GLU A 1 -23.81 10.56 -5.74
N SER A 2 -24.61 10.62 -4.68
CA SER A 2 -24.46 9.75 -3.48
C SER A 2 -24.40 8.23 -3.77
N MET A 3 -25.08 7.77 -4.83
CA MET A 3 -25.07 6.35 -5.24
C MET A 3 -23.69 5.87 -5.73
N ILE A 4 -22.88 6.74 -6.35
CA ILE A 4 -21.56 6.34 -6.86
C ILE A 4 -20.62 5.97 -5.71
N TYR A 5 -20.68 6.74 -4.63
CA TYR A 5 -19.87 6.55 -3.43
C TYR A 5 -20.34 5.32 -2.64
N LEU A 6 -21.65 5.07 -2.61
CA LEU A 6 -22.18 3.83 -2.04
C LEU A 6 -21.64 2.60 -2.79
N VAL A 7 -21.70 2.62 -4.12
CA VAL A 7 -21.16 1.53 -4.95
C VAL A 7 -19.65 1.38 -4.73
N ALA A 8 -18.91 2.48 -4.62
CA ALA A 8 -17.48 2.46 -4.32
C ALA A 8 -17.20 1.83 -2.94
N CYS A 9 -17.95 2.19 -1.90
CA CYS A 9 -17.86 1.55 -0.57
C CYS A 9 -18.08 0.04 -0.67
N ILE A 10 -19.20 -0.38 -1.30
CA ILE A 10 -19.54 -1.80 -1.46
C ILE A 10 -18.43 -2.54 -2.19
N TYR A 11 -17.91 -1.96 -3.28
CA TYR A 11 -16.80 -2.54 -4.04
C TYR A 11 -15.56 -2.74 -3.17
N LEU A 12 -15.13 -1.70 -2.43
CA LEU A 12 -13.96 -1.76 -1.56
C LEU A 12 -14.13 -2.82 -0.47
N MET A 13 -15.31 -2.87 0.17
CA MET A 13 -15.63 -3.84 1.21
C MET A 13 -15.62 -5.27 0.67
N MET A 14 -16.28 -5.54 -0.47
CA MET A 14 -16.35 -6.89 -1.03
C MET A 14 -15.03 -7.37 -1.61
N LYS A 15 -14.26 -6.47 -2.27
CA LYS A 15 -13.03 -6.83 -2.98
C LYS A 15 -11.85 -6.98 -2.03
N PHE A 16 -11.72 -6.09 -1.05
CA PHE A 16 -10.57 -6.02 -0.14
C PHE A 16 -10.90 -6.43 1.29
N LYS A 17 -12.12 -6.92 1.54
CA LYS A 17 -12.61 -7.27 2.88
C LYS A 17 -12.51 -6.10 3.86
N TRP A 18 -12.66 -4.87 3.39
CA TRP A 18 -12.56 -3.70 4.26
C TRP A 18 -13.79 -3.57 5.16
N ALA A 19 -13.56 -3.09 6.39
CA ALA A 19 -14.62 -2.62 7.26
C ALA A 19 -15.27 -1.36 6.68
N VAL A 20 -16.51 -1.08 7.08
CA VAL A 20 -17.26 0.11 6.63
C VAL A 20 -16.48 1.37 6.94
N LYS A 21 -15.95 1.47 8.17
CA LYS A 21 -15.15 2.60 8.62
C LYS A 21 -14.01 2.91 7.66
N LYS A 22 -13.20 1.90 7.32
CA LYS A 22 -12.03 2.04 6.44
C LYS A 22 -12.43 2.47 5.02
N ALA A 23 -13.48 1.89 4.46
CA ALA A 23 -13.99 2.25 3.14
C ALA A 23 -14.48 3.71 3.09
N ILE A 24 -15.17 4.18 4.13
CA ILE A 24 -15.68 5.55 4.21
C ILE A 24 -14.54 6.54 4.41
N GLU A 25 -13.58 6.25 5.31
CA GLU A 25 -12.39 7.07 5.49
C GLU A 25 -11.63 7.31 4.18
N TYR A 26 -11.49 6.27 3.36
CA TYR A 26 -10.88 6.38 2.04
C TYR A 26 -11.61 7.38 1.13
N LEU A 27 -12.94 7.27 1.06
CA LEU A 27 -13.76 8.14 0.22
C LEU A 27 -13.76 9.58 0.72
N CYS A 28 -13.78 9.80 2.04
CA CYS A 28 -13.71 11.14 2.61
C CYS A 28 -12.40 11.85 2.25
N VAL A 29 -11.28 11.13 2.15
CA VAL A 29 -10.01 11.71 1.70
C VAL A 29 -10.05 12.08 0.21
N LYS A 30 -10.76 11.31 -0.62
CA LYS A 30 -10.88 11.60 -2.06
C LYS A 30 -11.93 12.66 -2.38
N GLN A 31 -12.96 12.78 -1.55
CA GLN A 31 -14.01 13.78 -1.68
C GLN A 31 -14.39 14.31 -0.28
N PRO A 32 -13.75 15.40 0.18
CA PRO A 32 -13.95 15.95 1.53
C PRO A 32 -15.38 16.41 1.84
N CYS A 33 -16.18 16.72 0.80
CA CYS A 33 -17.57 17.17 0.94
C CYS A 33 -18.59 16.07 0.61
N PHE A 34 -18.18 14.80 0.61
CA PHE A 34 -19.10 13.70 0.38
C PHE A 34 -20.02 13.49 1.58
N TYR A 35 -21.33 13.46 1.32
CA TYR A 35 -22.34 13.13 2.31
C TYR A 35 -23.03 11.81 1.95
N LEU A 36 -23.00 10.87 2.89
CA LEU A 36 -23.74 9.62 2.81
C LEU A 36 -24.94 9.70 3.77
N ALA A 37 -26.14 9.45 3.27
CA ALA A 37 -27.32 9.39 4.12
C ALA A 37 -27.23 8.23 5.14
N GLN A 38 -27.75 8.43 6.34
CA GLN A 38 -27.67 7.44 7.44
C GLN A 38 -28.23 6.06 7.05
N GLN A 39 -29.28 6.01 6.24
CA GLN A 39 -29.84 4.75 5.71
C GLN A 39 -28.81 3.88 4.99
N PHE A 40 -27.86 4.49 4.28
CA PHE A 40 -26.82 3.76 3.56
C PHE A 40 -25.75 3.19 4.50
N PHE A 41 -25.47 3.84 5.63
CA PHE A 41 -24.59 3.26 6.65
C PHE A 41 -25.18 1.98 7.24
N ASN A 42 -26.49 1.92 7.42
CA ASN A 42 -27.15 0.70 7.91
C ASN A 42 -26.97 -0.46 6.91
N PHE A 43 -27.17 -0.20 5.60
CA PHE A 43 -26.91 -1.21 4.57
C PHE A 43 -25.45 -1.66 4.52
N LEU A 44 -24.51 -0.72 4.65
CA LEU A 44 -23.09 -1.04 4.70
C LEU A 44 -22.72 -1.86 5.94
N ARG A 45 -23.31 -1.58 7.11
CA ARG A 45 -23.11 -2.40 8.32
C ARG A 45 -23.62 -3.82 8.15
N VAL A 46 -24.83 -3.99 7.60
CA VAL A 46 -25.38 -5.32 7.30
C VAL A 46 -24.45 -6.08 6.34
N LEU A 47 -23.88 -5.40 5.33
CA LEU A 47 -22.87 -5.99 4.45
C LEU A 47 -21.60 -6.37 5.22
N GLU A 48 -21.12 -5.53 6.14
CA GLU A 48 -19.95 -5.85 6.97
C GLU A 48 -20.17 -7.11 7.81
N ASP A 49 -21.33 -7.24 8.45
CA ASP A 49 -21.66 -8.41 9.27
C ASP A 49 -21.76 -9.68 8.42
N PHE A 50 -22.30 -9.57 7.20
CA PHE A 50 -22.25 -10.66 6.22
C PHE A 50 -20.81 -11.05 5.85
N LEU A 51 -19.92 -10.08 5.63
CA LEU A 51 -18.52 -10.34 5.31
C LEU A 51 -17.78 -10.98 6.49
N LYS A 52 -18.04 -10.54 7.73
CA LYS A 52 -17.52 -11.17 8.96
C LYS A 52 -17.90 -12.64 9.03
N MET A 53 -19.18 -12.96 8.84
CA MET A 53 -19.65 -14.35 8.82
C MET A 53 -18.99 -15.17 7.70
N LYS A 54 -18.91 -14.60 6.49
CA LYS A 54 -18.33 -15.28 5.32
C LYS A 54 -16.83 -15.54 5.46
N TYR A 55 -16.09 -14.63 6.09
CA TYR A 55 -14.63 -14.67 6.19
C TYR A 55 -14.12 -14.90 7.61
N LYS A 56 -14.95 -15.42 8.53
CA LYS A 56 -14.54 -15.75 9.92
C LYS A 56 -13.85 -14.58 10.63
N ASP A 57 -14.47 -13.41 10.57
CA ASP A 57 -13.99 -12.16 11.17
C ASP A 57 -12.66 -11.60 10.61
N GLU A 58 -12.18 -12.09 9.45
CA GLU A 58 -11.01 -11.53 8.73
C GLU A 58 -11.30 -10.22 7.99
N VAL A 59 -12.15 -9.35 8.53
CA VAL A 59 -12.42 -8.02 7.97
C VAL A 59 -11.27 -7.08 8.37
N ASN A 60 -10.81 -6.28 7.42
CA ASN A 60 -9.68 -5.36 7.59
C ASN A 60 -10.16 -3.99 8.10
N TYR A 61 -9.80 -3.67 9.34
CA TYR A 61 -10.12 -2.40 9.99
C TYR A 61 -9.04 -1.35 9.86
N ASP A 62 -7.78 -1.76 9.71
CA ASP A 62 -6.61 -0.91 9.88
C ASP A 62 -5.91 -0.61 8.56
N TRP A 63 -5.14 0.47 8.54
CA TRP A 63 -4.35 0.88 7.37
C TRP A 63 -2.97 0.20 7.30
N ASP A 64 -2.72 -0.78 8.18
CA ASP A 64 -1.44 -1.49 8.26
C ASP A 64 -1.17 -2.31 7.01
N VAL A 65 0.05 -2.20 6.50
CA VAL A 65 0.47 -2.89 5.28
C VAL A 65 0.89 -4.32 5.60
N SER A 66 0.26 -5.29 4.95
CA SER A 66 0.61 -6.71 5.10
C SER A 66 1.06 -7.32 3.77
N ARG A 67 2.03 -8.23 3.83
CA ARG A 67 2.51 -9.01 2.65
C ARG A 67 1.42 -9.90 2.05
N LYS A 68 0.35 -10.18 2.80
CA LYS A 68 -0.79 -10.99 2.35
C LYS A 68 -1.81 -10.19 1.54
N MET A 69 -1.68 -8.85 1.48
CA MET A 69 -2.61 -7.99 0.75
C MET A 69 -2.51 -8.20 -0.76
N ALA A 70 -3.64 -7.98 -1.44
CA ALA A 70 -3.64 -7.91 -2.89
C ALA A 70 -2.83 -6.69 -3.37
N LYS A 71 -2.13 -6.81 -4.51
CA LYS A 71 -1.34 -5.69 -5.09
C LYS A 71 -2.16 -4.39 -5.25
N GLN A 72 -3.42 -4.52 -5.64
CA GLN A 72 -4.33 -3.37 -5.78
C GLN A 72 -4.62 -2.71 -4.43
N GLU A 73 -4.88 -3.52 -3.39
CA GLU A 73 -5.12 -3.02 -2.03
C GLU A 73 -3.88 -2.31 -1.48
N LEU A 74 -2.69 -2.84 -1.75
CA LEU A 74 -1.41 -2.25 -1.34
C LEU A 74 -1.24 -0.84 -1.93
N ILE A 75 -1.49 -0.68 -3.24
CA ILE A 75 -1.38 0.61 -3.93
C ILE A 75 -2.39 1.62 -3.35
N ILE A 76 -3.64 1.19 -3.13
CA ILE A 76 -4.69 2.05 -2.58
C ILE A 76 -4.33 2.49 -1.15
N THR A 77 -3.87 1.55 -0.32
CA THR A 77 -3.46 1.81 1.07
C THR A 77 -2.30 2.79 1.13
N HIS A 78 -1.24 2.59 0.34
CA HIS A 78 -0.13 3.54 0.26
C HIS A 78 -0.59 4.92 -0.26
N THR A 79 -1.47 4.95 -1.26
CA THR A 79 -2.02 6.21 -1.78
C THR A 79 -2.76 6.96 -0.68
N TYR A 80 -3.59 6.28 0.11
CA TYR A 80 -4.31 6.87 1.23
C TYR A 80 -3.35 7.42 2.30
N ILE A 81 -2.38 6.62 2.74
CA ILE A 81 -1.37 7.02 3.74
C ILE A 81 -0.62 8.26 3.26
N ASN A 82 -0.15 8.27 2.01
CA ASN A 82 0.59 9.40 1.46
C ASN A 82 -0.28 10.66 1.29
N THR A 83 -1.58 10.50 1.01
CA THR A 83 -2.50 11.65 0.92
C THR A 83 -2.72 12.30 2.28
N ARG A 84 -2.63 11.55 3.38
CA ARG A 84 -2.74 12.08 4.75
C ARG A 84 -1.48 12.77 5.27
N ILE A 85 -0.33 12.58 4.61
CA ILE A 85 0.97 13.09 5.07
C ILE A 85 1.30 14.51 4.53
N ALA A 86 0.49 15.10 3.65
CA ALA A 86 0.73 16.47 3.16
C ALA A 86 -0.14 17.52 3.88
N PRO A 87 0.50 18.58 4.41
CA PRO A 87 0.67 19.77 3.59
C PRO A 87 2.13 19.91 3.15
N ILE A 88 2.35 20.17 1.87
CA ILE A 88 3.63 20.71 1.41
C ILE A 88 3.78 22.06 2.11
N GLU A 89 4.74 22.18 3.01
CA GLU A 89 5.16 23.47 3.53
C GLU A 89 5.41 24.38 2.32
N LYS A 90 4.70 25.51 2.26
CA LYS A 90 4.98 26.54 1.26
C LYS A 90 6.40 27.03 1.53
N GLN A 91 7.37 26.55 0.76
CA GLN A 91 8.67 27.20 0.70
C GLN A 91 8.45 28.53 -0.04
N ASP A 92 8.26 29.60 0.73
CA ASP A 92 8.43 30.97 0.25
C ASP A 92 9.93 31.16 -0.05
N GLY A 93 10.34 30.81 -1.27
CA GLY A 93 11.70 30.97 -1.77
C GLY A 93 11.67 31.36 -3.25
N PRO A 94 12.56 32.26 -3.70
CA PRO A 94 12.45 32.83 -5.04
C PRO A 94 12.63 31.75 -6.10
N GLU A 95 11.69 31.76 -7.04
CA GLU A 95 11.64 30.95 -8.25
C GLU A 95 13.01 30.90 -8.93
N ASN A 96 13.67 29.74 -8.86
CA ASN A 96 14.79 29.42 -9.73
C ASN A 96 14.38 28.23 -10.62
N ASP A 97 14.32 28.54 -11.91
CA ASP A 97 13.69 27.85 -13.02
C ASP A 97 14.41 26.55 -13.46
N ASN A 98 14.58 25.57 -12.56
CA ASN A 98 15.26 24.29 -12.90
C ASN A 98 14.64 23.01 -12.31
N THR A 99 13.43 23.04 -11.75
CA THR A 99 12.92 21.94 -10.91
C THR A 99 11.79 21.13 -11.54
N VAL A 100 12.03 20.49 -12.70
CA VAL A 100 11.19 19.37 -13.19
C VAL A 100 12.02 18.12 -13.50
N LYS A 101 13.25 18.01 -12.99
CA LYS A 101 14.08 16.80 -13.09
C LYS A 101 14.46 16.24 -11.72
N ALA A 102 13.47 15.90 -10.88
CA ALA A 102 13.72 15.02 -9.73
C ALA A 102 12.40 14.53 -9.11
N ARG A 103 11.73 13.53 -9.70
CA ARG A 103 10.84 12.66 -8.91
C ARG A 103 10.66 11.25 -9.46
N ILE A 104 11.73 10.70 -10.02
CA ILE A 104 11.91 9.25 -10.16
C ILE A 104 13.32 8.94 -9.64
N GLU A 105 13.52 9.07 -8.34
CA GLU A 105 14.62 8.38 -7.68
C GLU A 105 14.03 7.09 -7.10
N THR A 106 14.23 6.01 -7.84
CA THR A 106 14.10 4.65 -7.33
C THR A 106 15.13 4.46 -6.22
N SER A 107 14.73 4.70 -4.97
CA SER A 107 15.50 4.31 -3.80
C SER A 107 15.47 2.78 -3.67
N VAL A 108 16.31 2.12 -4.47
CA VAL A 108 16.78 0.76 -4.18
C VAL A 108 17.56 0.83 -2.87
N PRO A 109 17.24 0.04 -1.83
CA PRO A 109 18.03 0.06 -0.61
C PRO A 109 19.44 -0.49 -0.90
N LYS A 110 20.45 0.37 -0.77
CA LYS A 110 21.86 -0.01 -0.78
C LYS A 110 22.15 -0.83 0.46
N ASN A 111 22.39 -2.13 0.25
CA ASN A 111 22.84 -3.07 1.26
C ASN A 111 24.25 -2.69 1.72
N ASN A 112 24.38 -2.15 2.93
CA ASN A 112 25.64 -1.70 3.50
C ASN A 112 26.37 -2.91 4.13
N ARG A 113 27.12 -3.66 3.32
CA ARG A 113 28.15 -4.59 3.82
C ARG A 113 29.49 -3.87 3.78
N ASN A 114 29.90 -3.31 4.91
CA ASN A 114 31.31 -2.98 5.13
C ASN A 114 32.01 -4.18 5.78
N SER A 115 33.06 -4.58 5.09
CA SER A 115 34.02 -5.66 5.31
C SER A 115 34.90 -5.44 6.54
N ASN A 116 35.20 -6.51 7.28
CA ASN A 116 36.57 -6.84 7.72
C ASN A 116 36.59 -8.19 8.45
N GLN A 117 36.84 -9.28 7.72
CA GLN A 117 37.49 -10.45 8.28
C GLN A 117 38.44 -11.09 7.25
N LYS A 118 39.71 -11.03 7.64
CA LYS A 118 40.97 -11.57 7.10
C LYS A 118 40.91 -12.68 6.04
N VAL A 119 41.63 -12.37 4.95
CA VAL A 119 42.46 -13.21 4.06
C VAL A 119 42.72 -14.65 4.53
N ASN A 120 42.45 -15.63 3.65
CA ASN A 120 43.46 -16.60 3.19
C ASN A 120 43.01 -17.32 1.90
N THR A 121 43.74 -16.99 0.84
CA THR A 121 44.20 -17.81 -0.29
C THR A 121 43.88 -19.30 -0.27
N TYR A 122 43.34 -19.83 -1.38
CA TYR A 122 44.02 -20.82 -2.24
C TYR A 122 43.37 -20.86 -3.64
N ASP A 123 44.15 -20.44 -4.63
CA ASP A 123 44.03 -20.88 -6.02
C ASP A 123 44.25 -22.40 -6.11
N LYS A 124 43.44 -23.09 -6.91
CA LYS A 124 43.93 -23.75 -8.13
C LYS A 124 42.82 -24.41 -8.96
N VAL A 125 42.95 -24.15 -10.25
CA VAL A 125 42.18 -24.65 -11.38
C VAL A 125 42.71 -26.03 -11.82
N LYS A 126 41.78 -26.88 -12.27
CA LYS A 126 41.89 -28.06 -13.18
C LYS A 126 42.91 -29.17 -12.86
N ASP A 127 42.41 -30.41 -12.84
CA ASP A 127 42.72 -31.46 -13.83
C ASP A 127 41.76 -32.65 -13.56
N SER A 128 40.91 -33.05 -14.51
CA SER A 128 41.15 -34.01 -15.60
C SER A 128 41.06 -35.49 -15.14
N PHE A 129 40.29 -36.29 -15.91
CA PHE A 129 40.14 -37.76 -15.88
C PHE A 129 39.30 -38.37 -14.73
N ASP A 130 38.54 -39.44 -14.89
CA ASP A 130 37.97 -40.22 -16.01
C ASP A 130 37.13 -41.35 -15.35
N SER A 131 36.17 -41.85 -16.13
CA SER A 131 35.55 -43.17 -16.11
C SER A 131 35.45 -44.02 -14.82
N GLY A 132 34.23 -44.50 -14.59
CA GLY A 132 34.03 -45.96 -14.67
C GLY A 132 33.68 -46.68 -13.36
N LYS A 133 32.44 -47.18 -13.39
CA LYS A 133 31.85 -48.30 -12.62
C LYS A 133 31.34 -48.03 -11.21
#